data_AF-S0P795-F1
#
_entry.id   AF-S0P795-F1
#
_cell.length_a   1.000
_cell.length_b   1.000
_cell.length_c   1.000
_cell.angle_alpha   90.00
_cell.angle_beta   90.00
_cell.angle_gamma   90.00
#
_symmetry.space_group_name_H-M   'P 1'
#
loop_
_entity.id
_entity.type
_entity.pdbx_description
1 polymer ?
#
loop_
_entity_poly.entity_id
_entity_poly.type
_entity_poly.pdbx_seq_one_letter_code
_entity_poly.pdbx_strand_id
1 'polypeptide(L)'
;MDQGSKKKHGRKRYSILLVALLLIGVATYGTYAYFTDSKKVDSGLNLKKGSVTLGEFKDANWTYKGNTKEDDQSFTNEKLTFTNPNIEPKNTATTFTNVLPGDTFTKTITIPYTGTAKADITVTMSSQLPEGIAHSFTVTQNNTVTTIDKNEMVLDTISPNETLSFNLTIHIPYGAENDARNTAQSEDLLSSIPDLIQVTATQHLETTK
;
A
#
# COMPACT_ATOMS: atom_id res chain seq x y z
N MET A 1 124.71 9.13 -3.89
CA MET A 1 125.11 8.15 -4.93
C MET A 1 124.27 6.91 -4.75
N ASP A 2 123.42 6.68 -5.75
CA ASP A 2 123.06 5.39 -6.35
C ASP A 2 122.36 4.24 -5.58
N GLN A 3 121.47 3.66 -6.37
CA GLN A 3 120.96 2.29 -6.44
C GLN A 3 119.74 1.83 -5.61
N GLY A 4 118.70 1.47 -6.38
CA GLY A 4 117.41 0.99 -5.91
C GLY A 4 117.27 -0.52 -5.82
N SER A 5 116.03 -0.99 -5.58
CA SER A 5 115.63 -2.38 -5.77
C SER A 5 114.10 -2.51 -5.87
N LYS A 6 113.67 -3.49 -6.67
CA LYS A 6 112.31 -3.70 -7.23
C LYS A 6 111.38 -4.53 -6.31
N LYS A 7 110.09 -4.52 -6.72
CA LYS A 7 108.99 -5.53 -6.53
C LYS A 7 108.08 -5.29 -5.32
N LYS A 8 106.74 -5.46 -5.39
CA LYS A 8 105.93 -6.42 -6.16
C LYS A 8 104.46 -5.91 -6.24
N HIS A 9 103.88 -5.86 -7.44
CA HIS A 9 102.44 -5.76 -7.64
C HIS A 9 101.78 -7.11 -7.31
N GLY A 10 100.81 -7.12 -6.40
CA GLY A 10 99.95 -8.28 -6.19
C GLY A 10 98.85 -7.95 -5.20
N ARG A 11 97.60 -8.27 -5.57
CA ARG A 11 96.37 -8.21 -4.76
C ARG A 11 95.61 -6.88 -4.67
N LYS A 12 95.15 -6.31 -5.80
CA LYS A 12 93.99 -5.39 -5.84
C LYS A 12 93.11 -5.53 -7.10
N ARG A 13 93.25 -6.60 -7.89
CA ARG A 13 92.52 -6.77 -9.16
C ARG A 13 91.20 -7.53 -9.03
N TYR A 14 91.01 -8.31 -7.96
CA TYR A 14 89.79 -9.09 -7.76
C TYR A 14 88.63 -8.28 -7.17
N SER A 15 88.89 -7.24 -6.37
CA SER A 15 87.83 -6.38 -5.82
C SER A 15 87.19 -5.48 -6.86
N ILE A 16 87.97 -4.96 -7.82
CA ILE A 16 87.42 -4.15 -8.93
C ILE A 16 86.61 -5.04 -9.87
N LEU A 17 87.06 -6.28 -10.13
CA LEU A 17 86.32 -7.23 -10.95
C LEU A 17 85.00 -7.64 -10.30
N LEU A 18 84.97 -7.77 -8.97
CA LEU A 18 83.76 -8.10 -8.21
C LEU A 18 82.77 -6.92 -8.15
N VAL A 19 83.27 -5.69 -8.03
CA VAL A 19 82.43 -4.47 -8.13
C VAL A 19 81.89 -4.28 -9.55
N ALA A 20 82.70 -4.55 -10.58
CA ALA A 20 82.26 -4.51 -11.97
C ALA A 20 81.21 -5.60 -12.27
N LEU A 21 81.37 -6.83 -11.75
CA LEU A 21 80.36 -7.88 -11.86
C LEU A 21 79.05 -7.53 -11.13
N LEU A 22 79.14 -6.87 -9.96
CA LEU A 22 77.96 -6.44 -9.21
C LEU A 22 77.13 -5.41 -10.00
N LEU A 23 77.79 -4.51 -10.74
CA LEU A 23 77.13 -3.48 -11.55
C LEU A 23 76.52 -4.02 -12.85
N ILE A 24 77.11 -5.07 -13.45
CA ILE A 24 76.53 -5.73 -14.64
C ILE A 24 75.25 -6.51 -14.27
N GLY A 25 75.13 -6.99 -13.03
CA GLY A 25 73.94 -7.70 -12.54
C GLY A 25 72.70 -6.81 -12.31
N VAL A 26 72.86 -5.49 -12.21
CA VAL A 26 71.75 -4.55 -11.97
C VAL A 26 71.16 -3.97 -13.27
N ALA A 27 71.81 -4.19 -14.42
CA ALA A 27 71.39 -3.58 -15.69
C ALA A 27 70.50 -4.48 -16.56
N THR A 28 70.45 -5.80 -16.31
CA THR A 28 69.73 -6.77 -17.19
C THR A 28 68.43 -7.32 -16.64
N TYR A 29 68.10 -7.03 -15.37
CA TYR A 29 66.75 -7.23 -14.86
C TYR A 29 66.19 -5.86 -14.55
N GLY A 30 65.67 -5.21 -15.60
CA GLY A 30 64.89 -4.00 -15.45
C GLY A 30 63.93 -4.19 -14.29
N THR A 31 64.03 -3.33 -13.29
CA THR A 31 63.07 -3.28 -12.20
C THR A 31 61.72 -2.99 -12.84
N TYR A 32 60.90 -4.02 -13.04
CA TYR A 32 59.51 -3.85 -13.39
C TYR A 32 58.87 -3.10 -12.23
N ALA A 33 58.75 -1.79 -12.37
CA ALA A 33 57.85 -1.02 -11.53
C ALA A 33 56.44 -1.45 -11.95
N TYR A 34 55.81 -2.28 -11.12
CA TYR A 34 54.38 -2.58 -11.24
C TYR A 34 53.61 -1.31 -10.86
N PHE A 35 53.40 -0.42 -11.82
CA PHE A 35 52.45 0.67 -11.67
C PHE A 35 51.04 0.07 -11.70
N THR A 36 50.44 -0.08 -10.52
CA THR A 36 49.06 -0.50 -10.41
C THR A 36 48.22 0.76 -10.38
N ASP A 37 47.65 1.16 -11.52
CA ASP A 37 46.59 2.18 -11.58
C ASP A 37 45.26 1.46 -11.37
N SER A 38 44.56 1.78 -10.28
CA SER A 38 43.23 1.24 -10.01
C SER A 38 42.22 2.37 -10.05
N LYS A 39 41.38 2.38 -11.09
CA LYS A 39 40.17 3.20 -11.11
C LYS A 39 39.01 2.39 -10.56
N LYS A 40 38.43 2.86 -9.45
CA LYS A 40 37.09 2.43 -9.05
C LYS A 40 36.09 3.16 -9.95
N VAL A 41 35.40 2.42 -10.81
CA VAL A 41 34.20 2.91 -11.48
C VAL A 41 33.06 2.75 -10.48
N ASP A 42 32.61 3.86 -9.91
CA ASP A 42 31.31 3.89 -9.27
C ASP A 42 30.27 3.76 -10.38
N SER A 43 29.53 2.65 -10.40
CA SER A 43 28.49 2.44 -11.41
C SER A 43 27.39 3.49 -11.36
N GLY A 44 27.31 4.28 -10.28
CA GLY A 44 26.27 5.30 -10.09
C GLY A 44 24.87 4.71 -9.97
N LEU A 45 24.74 3.39 -9.79
CA LEU A 45 23.46 2.69 -9.76
C LEU A 45 22.76 2.90 -8.42
N ASN A 46 21.70 3.72 -8.42
CA ASN A 46 20.81 3.90 -7.29
C ASN A 46 19.46 3.23 -7.57
N LEU A 47 19.23 2.06 -6.99
CA LEU A 47 17.97 1.32 -7.10
C LEU A 47 17.09 1.59 -5.89
N LYS A 48 15.87 2.08 -6.13
CA LYS A 48 14.83 2.20 -5.11
C LYS A 48 13.77 1.13 -5.36
N LYS A 49 13.42 0.38 -4.31
CA LYS A 49 12.30 -0.57 -4.38
C LYS A 49 11.00 0.20 -4.49
N GLY A 50 10.04 -0.35 -5.25
CA GLY A 50 8.65 0.07 -5.18
C GLY A 50 8.05 -0.24 -3.81
N SER A 51 6.98 0.46 -3.46
CA SER A 51 6.21 0.30 -2.23
C SER A 51 4.76 -0.05 -2.55
N VAL A 52 4.15 -0.85 -1.68
CA VAL A 52 2.71 -1.10 -1.64
C VAL A 52 2.20 -0.54 -0.33
N THR A 53 1.36 0.48 -0.41
CA THR A 53 0.93 1.22 0.79
C THR A 53 -0.46 1.82 0.55
N LEU A 54 -1.38 1.55 1.47
CA LEU A 54 -2.65 2.26 1.56
C LEU A 54 -2.45 3.50 2.43
N GLY A 55 -3.02 4.62 2.01
CA GLY A 55 -3.03 5.83 2.82
C GLY A 55 -4.08 5.78 3.92
N GLU A 56 -4.10 6.81 4.75
CA GLU A 56 -5.15 6.99 5.76
C GLU A 56 -6.52 7.08 5.08
N PHE A 57 -7.48 6.31 5.61
CA PHE A 57 -8.84 6.38 5.12
C PHE A 57 -9.49 7.70 5.54
N LYS A 58 -10.45 8.15 4.74
CA LYS A 58 -11.33 9.27 5.07
C LYS A 58 -12.76 8.79 4.96
N ASP A 59 -13.54 9.01 6.01
CA ASP A 59 -14.96 8.70 6.02
C ASP A 59 -15.82 9.95 6.15
N ALA A 60 -17.01 9.88 5.59
CA ALA A 60 -18.04 10.90 5.78
C ALA A 60 -18.97 10.50 6.95
N ASN A 61 -19.70 11.48 7.48
CA ASN A 61 -20.86 11.18 8.31
C ASN A 61 -21.90 10.37 7.52
N TRP A 62 -22.74 9.63 8.24
CA TRP A 62 -23.89 8.98 7.64
C TRP A 62 -24.84 10.02 7.05
N THR A 63 -25.41 9.71 5.90
CA THR A 63 -26.39 10.55 5.22
C THR A 63 -27.72 9.82 5.21
N TYR A 64 -28.78 10.48 5.72
CA TYR A 64 -30.13 9.97 5.56
C TYR A 64 -30.60 10.12 4.11
N LYS A 65 -31.13 9.04 3.55
CA LYS A 65 -31.59 8.95 2.15
C LYS A 65 -33.11 8.89 2.00
N GLY A 66 -33.84 8.94 3.11
CA GLY A 66 -35.28 8.74 3.06
C GLY A 66 -35.67 7.27 3.19
N ASN A 67 -36.95 7.03 2.99
CA ASN A 67 -37.62 5.72 2.95
C ASN A 67 -38.50 5.59 1.70
N THR A 68 -38.28 6.46 0.69
CA THR A 68 -39.03 6.53 -0.56
C THR A 68 -38.17 6.05 -1.74
N LYS A 69 -38.81 5.72 -2.87
CA LYS A 69 -38.19 5.11 -4.06
C LYS A 69 -37.17 5.97 -4.83
N GLU A 70 -36.88 7.19 -4.38
CA GLU A 70 -36.15 8.16 -5.21
C GLU A 70 -34.64 7.87 -5.32
N ASP A 71 -34.02 7.20 -4.35
CA ASP A 71 -32.54 7.11 -4.28
C ASP A 71 -31.92 5.69 -4.37
N ASP A 72 -32.64 4.59 -4.08
CA ASP A 72 -32.14 3.21 -4.27
C ASP A 72 -33.30 2.21 -4.39
N GLN A 73 -33.42 1.52 -5.52
CA GLN A 73 -34.58 0.65 -5.83
C GLN A 73 -34.49 -0.74 -5.19
N SER A 74 -33.35 -1.11 -4.61
CA SER A 74 -33.03 -2.49 -4.26
C SER A 74 -33.76 -2.99 -3.00
N PHE A 75 -34.23 -2.09 -2.13
CA PHE A 75 -34.84 -2.42 -0.83
C PHE A 75 -36.12 -1.62 -0.53
N THR A 76 -36.78 -1.11 -1.57
CA THR A 76 -37.95 -0.23 -1.38
C THR A 76 -39.19 -1.00 -0.95
N ASN A 77 -39.90 -0.47 0.05
CA ASN A 77 -41.29 -0.85 0.29
C ASN A 77 -42.19 0.03 -0.61
N GLU A 78 -42.87 -0.59 -1.57
CA GLU A 78 -43.75 0.10 -2.51
C GLU A 78 -44.91 0.85 -1.86
N LYS A 79 -45.18 0.56 -0.58
CA LYS A 79 -46.26 1.18 0.21
C LYS A 79 -45.82 2.48 0.91
N LEU A 80 -44.52 2.79 0.97
CA LEU A 80 -44.04 4.01 1.60
C LEU A 80 -44.10 5.18 0.62
N THR A 81 -44.99 6.13 0.88
CA THR A 81 -45.27 7.28 0.03
C THR A 81 -44.72 8.60 0.58
N PHE A 82 -44.02 8.56 1.73
CA PHE A 82 -43.54 9.76 2.41
C PHE A 82 -42.20 9.50 3.11
N THR A 83 -41.27 10.46 3.01
CA THR A 83 -40.06 10.55 3.82
C THR A 83 -40.41 10.68 5.30
N ASN A 84 -39.74 9.94 6.20
CA ASN A 84 -39.96 10.03 7.64
C ASN A 84 -39.87 11.50 8.13
N PRO A 85 -40.98 12.13 8.56
CA PRO A 85 -40.98 13.55 8.90
C PRO A 85 -40.29 13.85 10.24
N ASN A 86 -40.15 12.82 11.09
CA ASN A 86 -39.69 12.92 12.48
C ASN A 86 -38.21 12.60 12.65
N ILE A 87 -37.52 12.18 11.59
CA ILE A 87 -36.10 11.85 11.68
C ILE A 87 -35.29 13.10 11.96
N GLU A 88 -34.42 12.99 12.97
CA GLU A 88 -33.50 14.06 13.34
C GLU A 88 -32.07 13.53 13.52
N PRO A 89 -31.07 14.17 12.90
CA PRO A 89 -31.20 15.29 11.95
C PRO A 89 -31.64 14.82 10.55
N LYS A 90 -32.16 15.72 9.72
CA LYS A 90 -32.68 15.39 8.38
C LYS A 90 -31.61 15.16 7.30
N ASN A 91 -30.34 15.28 7.65
CA ASN A 91 -29.22 15.31 6.71
C ASN A 91 -28.08 14.37 7.15
N THR A 92 -26.91 14.91 7.47
CA THR A 92 -25.71 14.14 7.80
C THR A 92 -25.42 14.17 9.29
N ALA A 93 -25.20 12.99 9.88
CA ALA A 93 -24.86 12.85 11.30
C ALA A 93 -24.16 11.52 11.59
N THR A 94 -23.71 11.37 12.83
CA THR A 94 -23.24 10.08 13.37
C THR A 94 -24.36 9.32 14.06
N THR A 95 -25.46 9.99 14.41
CA THR A 95 -26.62 9.44 15.10
C THR A 95 -27.90 10.01 14.52
N PHE A 96 -28.93 9.17 14.43
CA PHE A 96 -30.28 9.56 14.02
C PHE A 96 -31.28 9.06 15.05
N THR A 97 -32.31 9.86 15.29
CA THR A 97 -33.41 9.52 16.22
C THR A 97 -34.72 9.42 15.46
N ASN A 98 -35.70 8.73 16.06
CA ASN A 98 -37.01 8.46 15.46
C ASN A 98 -36.96 7.71 14.13
N VAL A 99 -35.99 6.81 13.97
CA VAL A 99 -35.85 5.94 12.81
C VAL A 99 -37.08 5.02 12.71
N LEU A 100 -37.58 4.85 11.49
CA LEU A 100 -38.76 4.03 11.17
C LEU A 100 -38.39 2.91 10.18
N PRO A 101 -39.19 1.82 10.16
CA PRO A 101 -39.10 0.80 9.12
C PRO A 101 -39.11 1.41 7.70
N GLY A 102 -38.14 0.99 6.88
CA GLY A 102 -37.91 1.49 5.53
C GLY A 102 -36.91 2.63 5.41
N ASP A 103 -36.48 3.25 6.52
CA ASP A 103 -35.45 4.30 6.47
C ASP A 103 -34.11 3.77 5.93
N THR A 104 -33.46 4.58 5.11
CA THR A 104 -32.21 4.28 4.42
C THR A 104 -31.11 5.26 4.80
N PHE A 105 -29.92 4.72 5.04
CA PHE A 105 -28.73 5.48 5.42
C PHE A 105 -27.54 5.08 4.58
N THR A 106 -26.73 6.04 4.15
CA THR A 106 -25.51 5.78 3.36
C THR A 106 -24.28 6.39 4.00
N LYS A 107 -23.14 5.70 3.92
CA LYS A 107 -21.84 6.22 4.32
C LYS A 107 -20.81 5.93 3.23
N THR A 108 -20.01 6.95 2.91
CA THR A 108 -18.89 6.83 1.95
C THR A 108 -17.57 6.81 2.70
N ILE A 109 -16.70 5.87 2.34
CA ILE A 109 -15.34 5.72 2.87
C ILE A 109 -14.38 5.71 1.69
N THR A 110 -13.32 6.52 1.75
CA THR A 110 -12.31 6.62 0.69
C THR A 110 -10.95 6.21 1.22
N ILE A 111 -10.24 5.39 0.46
CA ILE A 111 -8.90 4.91 0.80
C ILE A 111 -7.98 5.21 -0.40
N PRO A 112 -7.08 6.20 -0.29
CA PRO A 112 -6.13 6.50 -1.35
C PRO A 112 -5.02 5.44 -1.38
N TYR A 113 -4.58 5.05 -2.57
CA TYR A 113 -3.40 4.21 -2.74
C TYR A 113 -2.14 5.07 -2.93
N THR A 114 -1.24 5.03 -1.95
CA THR A 114 -0.02 5.84 -1.88
C THR A 114 1.24 5.05 -2.23
N GLY A 115 1.09 3.77 -2.59
CA GLY A 115 2.17 2.93 -3.09
C GLY A 115 2.71 3.41 -4.43
N THR A 116 3.97 3.05 -4.70
CA THR A 116 4.67 3.39 -5.96
C THR A 116 4.66 2.25 -6.99
N ALA A 117 4.30 1.03 -6.58
CA ALA A 117 4.09 -0.12 -7.47
C ALA A 117 2.59 -0.43 -7.63
N LYS A 118 2.19 -1.15 -8.67
CA LYS A 118 0.83 -1.70 -8.79
C LYS A 118 0.56 -2.74 -7.69
N ALA A 119 -0.69 -2.84 -7.25
CA ALA A 119 -1.09 -3.81 -6.23
C ALA A 119 -2.42 -4.47 -6.57
N ASP A 120 -2.57 -5.73 -6.19
CA ASP A 120 -3.85 -6.42 -6.17
C ASP A 120 -4.56 -6.12 -4.85
N ILE A 121 -5.86 -5.84 -4.93
CA ILE A 121 -6.67 -5.44 -3.78
C ILE A 121 -7.61 -6.57 -3.39
N THR A 122 -7.56 -6.94 -2.13
CA THR A 122 -8.51 -7.85 -1.50
C THR A 122 -9.32 -7.09 -0.47
N VAL A 123 -10.64 -7.19 -0.58
CA VAL A 123 -11.58 -6.63 0.38
C VAL A 123 -12.24 -7.79 1.13
N THR A 124 -12.19 -7.71 2.45
CA THR A 124 -12.82 -8.66 3.36
C THR A 124 -13.89 -7.94 4.15
N MET A 125 -15.06 -8.57 4.26
CA MET A 125 -16.16 -8.06 5.04
C MET A 125 -16.37 -8.88 6.31
N SER A 126 -16.45 -8.19 7.44
CA SER A 126 -16.94 -8.79 8.68
C SER A 126 -18.46 -8.79 8.68
N SER A 127 -19.10 -9.89 9.09
CA SER A 127 -20.56 -10.03 9.05
C SER A 127 -21.27 -9.53 10.33
N GLN A 128 -20.67 -8.58 11.06
CA GLN A 128 -21.20 -8.11 12.34
C GLN A 128 -22.25 -7.00 12.20
N LEU A 129 -23.25 -7.21 11.34
CA LEU A 129 -24.46 -6.38 11.36
C LEU A 129 -25.53 -7.08 12.21
N PRO A 130 -26.31 -6.34 13.01
CA PRO A 130 -27.43 -6.91 13.76
C PRO A 130 -28.39 -7.69 12.86
N GLU A 131 -28.91 -8.80 13.38
CA GLU A 131 -29.84 -9.66 12.65
C GLU A 131 -31.07 -8.86 12.20
N GLY A 132 -31.47 -9.03 10.94
CA GLY A 132 -32.62 -8.36 10.34
C GLY A 132 -32.31 -7.04 9.63
N ILE A 133 -31.12 -6.44 9.80
CA ILE A 133 -30.76 -5.21 9.07
C ILE A 133 -30.31 -5.53 7.65
N ALA A 134 -31.10 -5.08 6.67
CA ALA A 134 -30.74 -5.18 5.26
C ALA A 134 -29.65 -4.16 4.93
N HIS A 135 -28.68 -4.57 4.12
CA HIS A 135 -27.50 -3.76 3.81
C HIS A 135 -26.92 -4.11 2.45
N SER A 136 -26.18 -3.16 1.88
CA SER A 136 -25.38 -3.38 0.68
C SER A 136 -24.04 -2.65 0.77
N PHE A 137 -23.05 -3.24 0.12
CA PHE A 137 -21.70 -2.70 0.02
C PHE A 137 -21.34 -2.60 -1.44
N THR A 138 -20.88 -1.43 -1.84
CA THR A 138 -20.31 -1.23 -3.17
C THR A 138 -18.93 -0.62 -3.04
N VAL A 139 -18.05 -0.99 -3.95
CA VAL A 139 -16.75 -0.36 -4.13
C VAL A 139 -16.67 0.21 -5.54
N THR A 140 -16.26 1.47 -5.62
CA THR A 140 -15.93 2.15 -6.86
C THR A 140 -14.43 2.19 -7.02
N GLN A 141 -13.93 1.57 -8.09
CA GLN A 141 -12.54 1.60 -8.51
C GLN A 141 -12.52 1.88 -10.02
N ASN A 142 -11.68 2.81 -10.47
CA ASN A 142 -11.54 3.13 -11.90
C ASN A 142 -12.88 3.44 -12.60
N ASN A 143 -13.78 4.14 -11.90
CA ASN A 143 -15.14 4.46 -12.35
C ASN A 143 -16.08 3.25 -12.53
N THR A 144 -15.65 2.05 -12.13
CA THR A 144 -16.48 0.85 -12.10
C THR A 144 -17.00 0.62 -10.69
N VAL A 145 -18.32 0.49 -10.55
CA VAL A 145 -18.99 0.16 -9.28
C VAL A 145 -19.19 -1.35 -9.21
N THR A 146 -18.75 -1.96 -8.12
CA THR A 146 -18.88 -3.39 -7.89
C THR A 146 -19.54 -3.66 -6.55
N THR A 147 -20.58 -4.50 -6.53
CA THR A 147 -21.23 -4.94 -5.29
C THR A 147 -20.37 -6.00 -4.60
N ILE A 148 -20.18 -5.86 -3.29
CA ILE A 148 -19.49 -6.82 -2.45
C ILE A 148 -20.56 -7.68 -1.77
N ASP A 149 -20.72 -8.91 -2.26
CA ASP A 149 -21.75 -9.87 -1.82
C ASP A 149 -21.16 -11.11 -1.13
N LYS A 150 -19.85 -11.11 -0.91
CA LYS A 150 -19.09 -12.21 -0.31
C LYS A 150 -18.24 -11.70 0.84
N ASN A 151 -17.90 -12.61 1.76
CA ASN A 151 -17.00 -12.32 2.88
C ASN A 151 -15.61 -11.87 2.40
N GLU A 152 -15.19 -12.28 1.21
CA GLU A 152 -13.91 -11.90 0.61
C GLU A 152 -14.09 -11.70 -0.90
N MET A 153 -13.50 -10.62 -1.41
CA MET A 153 -13.57 -10.23 -2.81
C MET A 153 -12.21 -9.68 -3.27
N VAL A 154 -11.72 -10.21 -4.39
CA VAL A 154 -10.56 -9.65 -5.09
C VAL A 154 -11.07 -8.64 -6.11
N LEU A 155 -10.50 -7.44 -6.07
CA LEU A 155 -10.76 -6.37 -7.03
C LEU A 155 -9.69 -6.34 -8.12
N ASP A 156 -9.88 -5.47 -9.10
CA ASP A 156 -8.88 -5.22 -10.12
C ASP A 156 -7.62 -4.57 -9.51
N THR A 157 -6.49 -4.72 -10.22
CA THR A 157 -5.23 -4.12 -9.82
C THR A 157 -5.36 -2.59 -9.70
N ILE A 158 -4.84 -2.03 -8.61
CA ILE A 158 -4.78 -0.59 -8.36
C ILE A 158 -3.42 -0.01 -8.79
N SER A 159 -3.46 1.17 -9.41
CA SER A 159 -2.28 1.93 -9.82
C SER A 159 -1.93 3.05 -8.83
N PRO A 160 -0.67 3.52 -8.79
CA PRO A 160 -0.27 4.66 -7.95
C PRO A 160 -1.19 5.87 -8.12
N ASN A 161 -1.58 6.48 -7.00
CA ASN A 161 -2.48 7.65 -6.90
C ASN A 161 -3.96 7.38 -7.24
N GLU A 162 -4.37 6.13 -7.48
CA GLU A 162 -5.79 5.78 -7.54
C GLU A 162 -6.41 5.76 -6.13
N THR A 163 -7.74 5.80 -6.07
CA THR A 163 -8.49 5.80 -4.81
C THR A 163 -9.60 4.78 -4.89
N LEU A 164 -9.75 4.00 -3.82
CA LEU A 164 -10.90 3.13 -3.60
C LEU A 164 -11.98 3.94 -2.89
N SER A 165 -13.22 3.88 -3.38
CA SER A 165 -14.36 4.51 -2.73
C SER A 165 -15.40 3.46 -2.39
N PHE A 166 -15.58 3.18 -1.11
CA PHE A 166 -16.60 2.28 -0.60
C PHE A 166 -17.86 3.07 -0.27
N ASN A 167 -19.01 2.55 -0.64
CA ASN A 167 -20.31 3.05 -0.24
C ASN A 167 -21.06 1.94 0.49
N LEU A 168 -21.42 2.23 1.73
CA LEU A 168 -22.20 1.36 2.61
C LEU A 168 -23.61 1.92 2.70
N THR A 169 -24.59 1.10 2.33
CA THR A 169 -26.01 1.42 2.46
C THR A 169 -26.67 0.49 3.47
N ILE A 170 -27.47 1.07 4.37
CA ILE A 170 -28.25 0.36 5.37
C ILE A 170 -29.72 0.68 5.19
N HIS A 171 -30.54 -0.36 5.24
CA HIS A 171 -31.99 -0.28 5.18
C HIS A 171 -32.59 -0.90 6.42
N ILE A 172 -33.44 -0.14 7.10
CA ILE A 172 -34.23 -0.66 8.22
C ILE A 172 -35.34 -1.52 7.63
N PRO A 173 -35.41 -2.82 7.96
CA PRO A 173 -36.36 -3.74 7.33
C PRO A 173 -37.81 -3.32 7.61
N TYR A 174 -38.69 -3.60 6.66
CA TYR A 174 -40.13 -3.51 6.84
C TYR A 174 -40.71 -4.91 7.01
N GLY A 175 -41.29 -5.21 8.19
CA GLY A 175 -41.93 -6.50 8.45
C GLY A 175 -43.14 -6.75 7.55
N ALA A 176 -43.36 -7.99 7.12
CA ALA A 176 -44.48 -8.37 6.27
C ALA A 176 -45.85 -8.36 6.99
N GLU A 177 -45.85 -8.38 8.32
CA GLU A 177 -47.05 -8.27 9.14
C GLU A 177 -47.15 -6.87 9.74
N ASN A 178 -48.36 -6.32 9.76
CA ASN A 178 -48.71 -4.92 10.09
C ASN A 178 -48.39 -4.46 11.53
N ASP A 179 -47.44 -5.07 12.22
CA ASP A 179 -46.96 -4.62 13.53
C ASP A 179 -45.63 -3.86 13.40
N ALA A 180 -45.66 -2.78 12.62
CA ALA A 180 -44.71 -1.67 12.76
C ALA A 180 -44.97 -0.86 14.05
N ARG A 181 -45.16 -1.56 15.18
CA ARG A 181 -45.10 -0.93 16.49
C ARG A 181 -43.63 -0.90 16.87
N ASN A 182 -43.08 0.31 17.00
CA ASN A 182 -41.93 0.57 17.85
C ASN A 182 -42.27 0.03 19.26
N THR A 183 -42.08 -1.27 19.48
CA THR A 183 -42.09 -1.85 20.82
C THR A 183 -40.82 -1.34 21.47
N ALA A 184 -40.98 -0.23 22.18
CA ALA A 184 -39.94 0.49 22.87
C ALA A 184 -38.99 -0.48 23.58
N GLN A 185 -37.78 -0.62 23.05
CA GLN A 185 -36.58 -0.42 23.85
C GLN A 185 -35.66 0.52 23.09
N SER A 186 -35.20 1.53 23.81
CA SER A 186 -34.12 2.45 23.46
C SER A 186 -32.79 1.71 23.36
N GLU A 187 -32.75 0.61 22.60
CA GLU A 187 -31.50 -0.01 22.23
C GLU A 187 -30.99 0.71 20.99
N ASP A 188 -29.73 1.09 21.05
CA ASP A 188 -29.02 1.67 19.92
C ASP A 188 -29.04 0.63 18.79
N LEU A 189 -29.96 0.81 17.82
CA LEU A 189 -30.23 -0.13 16.72
C LEU A 189 -28.95 -0.57 16.00
N LEU A 190 -27.94 0.30 16.06
CA LEU A 190 -26.60 0.12 15.53
C LEU A 190 -25.59 0.69 16.56
N SER A 191 -25.50 0.06 17.74
CA SER A 191 -24.60 0.51 18.83
C SER A 191 -23.13 0.66 18.42
N SER A 192 -22.75 0.00 17.33
CA SER A 192 -21.58 0.29 16.53
C SER A 192 -21.65 -0.56 15.25
N ILE A 193 -21.19 -0.03 14.12
CA ILE A 193 -20.80 -0.85 12.97
C ILE A 193 -19.27 -0.86 12.94
N PRO A 194 -18.60 -1.65 13.78
CA PRO A 194 -17.15 -1.67 13.83
C PRO A 194 -16.60 -2.44 12.63
N ASP A 195 -15.50 -1.94 12.06
CA ASP A 195 -14.54 -2.62 11.19
C ASP A 195 -15.15 -3.60 10.17
N LEU A 196 -16.22 -3.17 9.53
CA LEU A 196 -16.97 -4.04 8.64
C LEU A 196 -16.22 -4.32 7.33
N ILE A 197 -15.30 -3.45 6.95
CA ILE A 197 -14.51 -3.55 5.73
C ILE A 197 -13.03 -3.52 6.09
N GLN A 198 -12.33 -4.60 5.79
CA GLN A 198 -10.88 -4.67 5.82
C GLN A 198 -10.36 -4.71 4.38
N VAL A 199 -9.39 -3.84 4.08
CA VAL A 199 -8.77 -3.75 2.75
C VAL A 199 -7.30 -4.13 2.85
N THR A 200 -6.88 -5.07 2.02
CA THR A 200 -5.50 -5.53 1.93
C THR A 200 -4.97 -5.25 0.52
N ALA A 201 -3.76 -4.68 0.44
CA ALA A 201 -3.06 -4.46 -0.82
C ALA A 201 -1.81 -5.34 -0.87
N THR A 202 -1.68 -6.15 -1.92
CA THR A 202 -0.53 -7.02 -2.15
C THR A 202 0.16 -6.65 -3.45
N GLN A 203 1.49 -6.76 -3.53
CA GLN A 203 2.22 -6.40 -4.73
C GLN A 203 1.74 -7.22 -5.94
N HIS A 204 1.38 -6.53 -7.01
CA HIS A 204 1.03 -7.19 -8.27
C HIS A 204 2.29 -7.75 -8.92
N LEU A 205 2.26 -9.03 -9.28
CA LEU A 205 3.33 -9.70 -10.00
C LEU A 205 2.83 -10.00 -11.42
N GLU A 206 3.35 -9.28 -12.40
CA GLU A 206 3.09 -9.62 -13.80
C GLU A 206 3.71 -11.00 -14.08
N THR A 207 2.88 -12.03 -14.20
CA THR A 207 3.33 -13.33 -14.70
C THR A 207 3.50 -13.23 -16.21
N THR A 208 4.73 -13.02 -16.67
CA THR A 208 5.08 -13.22 -18.08
C THR A 208 4.95 -14.71 -18.40
N LYS A 209 4.04 -15.07 -19.30
CA LYS A 209 3.97 -16.41 -19.90
C LYS A 209 4.95 -16.53 -21.06
#